data_AF-A0A6J8E3T2-F1
#
_entry.id   AF-A0A6J8E3T2-F1
#
_cell.length_a   1.000
_cell.length_b   1.000
_cell.length_c   1.000
_cell.angle_alpha   90.00
_cell.angle_beta   90.00
_cell.angle_gamma   90.00
#
_symmetry.space_group_name_H-M   'P 1'
#
loop_
_entity.id
_entity.type
_entity.pdbx_description
1 polymer ?
#
loop_
_entity_poly.entity_id
_entity_poly.type
_entity_poly.pdbx_seq_one_letter_code
_entity_poly.pdbx_strand_id
1 'polypeptide(L)'
;MASTLKLSAHISKAGPLQKLFLKTGQPLAAVQKNFHFRVNGRNTDAKTSTGSQISRDYPVVDHKYDAVVVGAGGAGLRAAFGLANEGFKTACITKLFPTRSHTVAAQGGINAALGHMEEDHWTYHFYDTVKGSDWLGDQDAIHYMCEEAPKAVIELENYGMPFSRLENGKIYQRAFGGQSTKFGKGGQAHRCCCVADRTGHSLLHTLYGRSLAYDTKYFIEYFAMDLIMEDGGMPWSNCFESRRWNHSQIPF
;
A
#
# COMPACT_ATOMS: atom_id res chain seq x y z
N MET A 1 -27.05 -61.20 -35.50
CA MET A 1 -26.81 -62.02 -36.71
C MET A 1 -25.65 -61.39 -37.48
N ALA A 2 -24.85 -62.19 -38.19
CA ALA A 2 -23.60 -61.74 -38.81
C ALA A 2 -23.73 -61.55 -40.34
N SER A 3 -22.94 -60.60 -40.86
CA SER A 3 -22.41 -60.58 -42.23
C SER A 3 -21.13 -59.72 -42.16
N THR A 4 -19.88 -60.19 -42.31
CA THR A 4 -19.22 -60.82 -43.49
C THR A 4 -19.37 -59.96 -44.76
N LEU A 5 -18.37 -59.69 -45.61
CA LEU A 5 -16.91 -59.87 -45.66
C LEU A 5 -16.36 -58.67 -46.51
N LYS A 6 -15.09 -58.45 -46.88
CA LYS A 6 -13.86 -59.25 -46.94
C LYS A 6 -12.63 -58.32 -46.90
N LEU A 7 -11.44 -58.83 -46.56
CA LEU A 7 -10.14 -58.15 -46.75
C LEU A 7 -9.49 -58.60 -48.08
N SER A 8 -8.61 -57.81 -48.68
CA SER A 8 -7.57 -58.32 -49.59
C SER A 8 -6.32 -57.45 -49.54
N ALA A 9 -5.16 -58.07 -49.50
CA ALA A 9 -3.84 -57.44 -49.38
C ALA A 9 -2.89 -57.98 -50.46
N HIS A 10 -1.91 -57.19 -50.88
CA HIS A 10 -0.75 -57.67 -51.67
C HIS A 10 0.54 -56.98 -51.21
N ILE A 11 1.65 -57.72 -51.28
CA ILE A 11 2.88 -57.47 -50.51
C ILE A 11 4.14 -57.46 -51.41
N SER A 12 5.01 -56.47 -51.16
CA SER A 12 6.46 -56.44 -51.43
C SER A 12 7.02 -56.45 -52.86
N LYS A 13 8.10 -55.67 -53.04
CA LYS A 13 9.44 -56.14 -53.48
C LYS A 13 10.51 -55.14 -52.98
N ALA A 14 11.78 -55.55 -52.90
CA ALA A 14 12.80 -54.85 -52.10
C ALA A 14 14.17 -54.69 -52.80
N GLY A 15 14.90 -53.62 -52.43
CA GLY A 15 16.36 -53.44 -52.61
C GLY A 15 16.86 -53.01 -54.00
N PRO A 16 18.13 -52.53 -54.13
CA PRO A 16 19.22 -52.53 -53.14
C PRO A 16 19.86 -51.14 -52.81
N LEU A 17 20.83 -51.15 -51.88
CA LEU A 17 21.58 -49.97 -51.37
C LEU A 17 22.71 -49.46 -52.30
N GLN A 18 23.02 -48.15 -52.24
CA GLN A 18 24.41 -47.65 -52.22
C GLN A 18 24.58 -46.19 -51.73
N LYS A 19 25.45 -46.02 -50.72
CA LYS A 19 26.31 -44.88 -50.28
C LYS A 19 25.94 -43.45 -50.77
N LEU A 20 25.52 -42.51 -49.91
CA LEU A 20 26.31 -41.74 -48.92
C LEU A 20 27.42 -40.84 -49.51
N PHE A 21 27.18 -39.52 -49.59
CA PHE A 21 28.14 -38.46 -49.17
C PHE A 21 27.47 -37.07 -49.01
N LEU A 22 28.14 -36.19 -48.26
CA LEU A 22 27.63 -34.95 -47.63
C LEU A 22 27.28 -33.78 -48.58
N LYS A 23 26.30 -32.96 -48.16
CA LYS A 23 26.42 -31.48 -48.11
C LYS A 23 25.51 -30.82 -47.07
N THR A 24 26.05 -30.69 -45.86
CA THR A 24 25.97 -29.52 -44.95
C THR A 24 24.74 -28.58 -44.98
N GLY A 25 24.00 -28.56 -43.85
CA GLY A 25 23.77 -27.32 -43.11
C GLY A 25 22.48 -26.52 -43.33
N GLN A 26 21.41 -26.87 -42.61
CA GLN A 26 20.40 -25.91 -42.15
C GLN A 26 20.03 -26.24 -40.69
N PRO A 27 19.97 -25.25 -39.77
CA PRO A 27 19.56 -25.50 -38.39
C PRO A 27 18.06 -25.75 -38.30
N LEU A 28 17.66 -26.71 -37.46
CA LEU A 28 16.26 -26.98 -37.14
C LEU A 28 15.64 -25.76 -36.44
N ALA A 29 14.50 -25.28 -36.95
CA ALA A 29 13.78 -24.17 -36.35
C ALA A 29 13.37 -24.50 -34.90
N ALA A 30 13.76 -23.64 -33.96
CA ALA A 30 13.41 -23.82 -32.55
C ALA A 30 11.88 -23.71 -32.37
N VAL A 31 11.27 -24.74 -31.77
CA VAL A 31 9.86 -24.72 -31.40
C VAL A 31 9.66 -23.76 -30.23
N GLN A 32 9.34 -22.50 -30.56
CA GLN A 32 9.05 -21.47 -29.58
C GLN A 32 7.70 -21.79 -28.91
N LYS A 33 7.75 -22.32 -27.68
CA LYS A 33 6.56 -22.58 -26.87
C LYS A 33 5.94 -21.24 -26.45
N ASN A 34 4.89 -20.81 -27.16
CA ASN A 34 4.08 -19.68 -26.75
C ASN A 34 3.34 -20.00 -25.44
N PHE A 35 3.89 -19.57 -24.31
CA PHE A 35 3.24 -19.65 -23.01
C PHE A 35 2.09 -18.64 -22.95
N HIS A 36 0.87 -19.12 -23.22
CA HIS A 36 -0.33 -18.31 -23.17
C HIS A 36 -0.84 -18.16 -21.73
N PHE A 37 -0.29 -17.20 -20.99
CA PHE A 37 -0.80 -16.88 -19.64
C PHE A 37 -2.20 -16.25 -19.76
N ARG A 38 -3.20 -16.83 -19.07
CA ARG A 38 -4.54 -16.24 -18.95
C ARG A 38 -4.68 -15.62 -17.56
N VAL A 39 -4.68 -14.29 -17.50
CA VAL A 39 -5.04 -13.55 -16.28
C VAL A 39 -6.57 -13.67 -16.07
N ASN A 40 -6.99 -14.63 -15.26
CA ASN A 40 -8.38 -14.72 -14.80
C ASN A 40 -8.59 -13.71 -13.67
N GLY A 41 -9.57 -12.82 -13.83
CA GLY A 41 -9.88 -11.74 -12.88
C GLY A 41 -9.81 -10.34 -13.51
N ARG A 42 -10.65 -10.07 -14.52
CA ARG A 42 -10.76 -8.73 -15.11
C ARG A 42 -11.64 -7.83 -14.25
N ASN A 43 -11.05 -6.77 -13.71
CA ASN A 43 -11.74 -5.49 -13.61
C ASN A 43 -11.76 -4.89 -15.03
N THR A 44 -12.90 -4.43 -15.52
CA THR A 44 -13.12 -4.09 -16.95
C THR A 44 -12.50 -2.77 -17.40
N ASP A 45 -12.10 -1.92 -16.45
CA ASP A 45 -11.72 -0.53 -16.72
C ASP A 45 -10.24 -0.34 -17.10
N ALA A 46 -9.42 -1.38 -16.96
CA ALA A 46 -7.98 -1.30 -17.17
C ALA A 46 -7.62 -1.54 -18.65
N LYS A 47 -6.82 -0.64 -19.24
CA LYS A 47 -6.31 -0.79 -20.60
C LYS A 47 -4.95 -1.49 -20.56
N THR A 48 -4.74 -2.47 -21.42
CA THR A 48 -3.42 -3.13 -21.59
C THR A 48 -2.80 -2.66 -22.88
N SER A 49 -1.66 -1.95 -22.80
CA SER A 49 -0.91 -1.52 -23.98
C SER A 49 -0.11 -2.69 -24.56
N THR A 50 -0.54 -3.22 -25.71
CA THR A 50 0.10 -4.33 -26.43
C THR A 50 0.95 -3.87 -27.62
N GLY A 51 1.29 -2.57 -27.66
CA GLY A 51 1.69 -1.84 -28.87
C GLY A 51 2.97 -1.01 -28.76
N SER A 52 4.03 -1.53 -28.14
CA SER A 52 5.41 -1.07 -28.40
C SER A 52 6.38 -2.24 -28.17
N GLN A 53 7.62 -2.17 -28.70
CA GLN A 53 8.55 -3.30 -28.58
C GLN A 53 8.96 -3.64 -27.13
N ILE A 54 8.78 -2.70 -26.19
CA ILE A 54 9.04 -2.89 -24.76
C ILE A 54 7.95 -3.78 -24.11
N SER A 55 6.71 -3.73 -24.58
CA SER A 55 5.54 -4.32 -23.89
C SER A 55 5.38 -5.85 -24.08
N ARG A 56 6.35 -6.53 -24.70
CA ARG A 56 6.27 -7.98 -24.97
C ARG A 56 6.72 -8.84 -23.78
N ASP A 57 7.78 -8.43 -23.10
CA ASP A 57 8.35 -9.18 -21.97
C ASP A 57 7.68 -8.81 -20.64
N TYR A 58 7.20 -7.56 -20.54
CA TYR A 58 6.45 -7.04 -19.40
C TYR A 58 5.14 -6.39 -19.87
N PRO A 59 3.98 -7.04 -19.69
CA PRO A 59 2.70 -6.46 -20.07
C PRO A 59 2.32 -5.31 -19.11
N VAL A 60 2.10 -4.12 -19.66
CA VAL A 60 1.71 -2.92 -18.90
C VAL A 60 0.18 -2.86 -18.78
N VAL A 61 -0.30 -2.44 -17.60
CA VAL A 61 -1.72 -2.29 -17.28
C VAL A 61 -1.97 -0.86 -16.80
N ASP A 62 -2.64 -0.07 -17.62
CA ASP A 62 -2.96 1.32 -17.34
C ASP A 62 -4.25 1.44 -16.52
N HIS A 63 -4.18 2.20 -15.43
CA HIS A 63 -5.28 2.49 -14.52
C HIS A 63 -5.50 4.00 -14.40
N LYS A 64 -6.76 4.44 -14.31
CA LYS A 64 -7.12 5.85 -14.08
C LYS A 64 -7.95 6.03 -12.80
N TYR A 65 -7.46 6.92 -11.95
CA TYR A 65 -7.96 7.31 -10.63
C TYR A 65 -7.86 8.83 -10.47
N ASP A 66 -8.63 9.40 -9.54
CA ASP A 66 -8.61 10.84 -9.24
C ASP A 66 -7.48 11.18 -8.24
N ALA A 67 -7.11 10.21 -7.41
CA ALA A 67 -5.99 10.28 -6.48
C ALA A 67 -5.33 8.91 -6.29
N VAL A 68 -4.00 8.90 -6.12
CA VAL A 68 -3.21 7.70 -5.81
C VAL A 68 -2.43 7.93 -4.52
N VAL A 69 -2.68 7.09 -3.51
CA VAL A 69 -1.97 7.10 -2.23
C VAL A 69 -0.96 5.95 -2.23
N VAL A 70 0.32 6.28 -2.04
CA VAL A 70 1.42 5.30 -1.97
C VAL A 70 1.78 5.03 -0.51
N GLY A 71 1.46 3.83 -0.04
CA GLY A 71 1.65 3.35 1.33
C GLY A 71 0.34 3.21 2.10
N ALA A 72 0.18 2.11 2.84
CA ALA A 72 -1.00 1.81 3.67
C ALA A 72 -0.67 1.73 5.17
N GLY A 73 0.21 2.62 5.65
CA GLY A 73 0.39 2.88 7.09
C GLY A 73 -0.69 3.82 7.63
N GLY A 74 -0.53 4.30 8.87
CA GLY A 74 -1.54 5.16 9.52
C GLY A 74 -1.92 6.41 8.69
N ALA A 75 -0.92 7.16 8.22
CA ALA A 75 -1.14 8.33 7.37
C ALA A 75 -1.80 7.98 6.03
N GLY A 76 -1.29 6.96 5.34
CA GLY A 76 -1.79 6.54 4.03
C GLY A 76 -3.23 6.03 4.07
N LEU A 77 -3.59 5.22 5.09
CA LEU A 77 -4.98 4.80 5.28
C LEU A 77 -5.90 5.99 5.57
N ARG A 78 -5.50 6.89 6.50
CA ARG A 78 -6.31 8.06 6.87
C ARG A 78 -6.52 9.03 5.70
N ALA A 79 -5.53 9.16 4.81
CA ALA A 79 -5.65 9.91 3.57
C ALA A 79 -6.54 9.19 2.54
N ALA A 80 -6.33 7.90 2.29
CA ALA A 80 -7.02 7.16 1.25
C ALA A 80 -8.54 7.05 1.49
N PHE A 81 -8.96 6.70 2.70
CA PHE A 81 -10.41 6.70 3.01
C PHE A 81 -10.97 8.12 3.20
N GLY A 82 -10.14 9.10 3.56
CA GLY A 82 -10.54 10.51 3.58
C GLY A 82 -10.92 11.02 2.19
N LEU A 83 -10.08 10.76 1.19
CA LEU A 83 -10.38 11.07 -0.22
C LEU A 83 -11.62 10.31 -0.72
N ALA A 84 -11.77 9.03 -0.36
CA ALA A 84 -12.95 8.25 -0.71
C ALA A 84 -14.24 8.75 -0.01
N ASN A 85 -14.14 9.31 1.20
CA ASN A 85 -15.26 9.93 1.93
C ASN A 85 -15.78 11.18 1.21
N GLU A 86 -14.88 11.98 0.64
CA GLU A 86 -15.22 13.14 -0.19
C GLU A 86 -15.61 12.78 -1.65
N GLY A 87 -15.71 11.48 -1.97
CA GLY A 87 -16.19 10.98 -3.26
C GLY A 87 -15.13 10.80 -4.36
N PHE A 88 -13.84 11.01 -4.08
CA PHE A 88 -12.77 10.82 -5.06
C PHE A 88 -12.49 9.34 -5.32
N LYS A 89 -12.38 8.94 -6.60
CA LYS A 89 -11.99 7.59 -7.00
C LYS A 89 -10.52 7.37 -6.64
N THR A 90 -10.28 6.76 -5.48
CA THR A 90 -8.96 6.69 -4.86
C THR A 90 -8.35 5.29 -4.95
N ALA A 91 -7.08 5.21 -5.37
CA ALA A 91 -6.28 3.99 -5.29
C ALA A 91 -5.28 4.08 -4.12
N CYS A 92 -5.15 3.00 -3.34
CA CYS A 92 -4.13 2.86 -2.31
C CYS A 92 -3.16 1.74 -2.70
N ILE A 93 -1.93 2.08 -3.06
CA ILE A 93 -0.86 1.16 -3.46
C ILE A 93 -0.01 0.85 -2.23
N THR A 94 0.24 -0.43 -1.95
CA THR A 94 1.08 -0.80 -0.79
C THR A 94 1.91 -2.06 -1.05
N LYS A 95 3.21 -1.99 -0.72
CA LYS A 95 4.15 -3.12 -0.87
C LYS A 95 3.93 -4.25 0.15
N LEU A 96 3.19 -3.97 1.23
CA LEU A 96 2.81 -4.93 2.27
C LEU A 96 1.29 -4.95 2.44
N PHE A 97 0.74 -6.03 2.98
CA PHE A 97 -0.61 -6.00 3.55
C PHE A 97 -0.72 -4.87 4.59
N PRO A 98 -1.77 -4.01 4.58
CA PRO A 98 -1.81 -2.75 5.35
C PRO A 98 -1.42 -2.86 6.83
N THR A 99 -1.93 -3.88 7.55
CA THR A 99 -1.64 -4.07 8.99
C THR A 99 -0.23 -4.56 9.30
N ARG A 100 0.61 -4.81 8.28
CA ARG A 100 2.05 -5.09 8.42
C ARG A 100 2.93 -3.84 8.26
N SER A 101 2.33 -2.67 8.00
CA SER A 101 3.05 -1.38 7.98
C SER A 101 3.66 -1.05 9.35
N HIS A 102 4.82 -0.40 9.37
CA HIS A 102 5.59 -0.16 10.61
C HIS A 102 4.86 0.65 11.69
N THR A 103 3.78 1.36 11.34
CA THR A 103 2.83 1.96 12.31
C THR A 103 2.36 0.94 13.36
N VAL A 104 2.24 -0.36 13.02
CA VAL A 104 1.83 -1.43 13.94
C VAL A 104 2.78 -1.59 15.14
N ALA A 105 4.05 -1.21 14.98
CA ALA A 105 5.09 -1.36 16.00
C ALA A 105 5.20 -0.14 16.93
N ALA A 106 4.44 0.94 16.70
CA ALA A 106 4.46 2.09 17.60
C ALA A 106 3.80 1.75 18.95
N GLN A 107 4.45 2.11 20.05
CA GLN A 107 4.04 1.70 21.40
C GLN A 107 3.45 2.85 22.21
N GLY A 108 4.28 3.89 22.44
CA GLY A 108 4.13 4.87 23.50
C GLY A 108 2.77 5.56 23.60
N GLY A 109 2.27 6.10 22.48
CA GLY A 109 0.99 6.80 22.43
C GLY A 109 0.88 7.77 21.25
N ILE A 110 -0.14 8.63 21.29
CA ILE A 110 -0.36 9.78 20.42
C ILE A 110 -0.64 11.01 21.30
N ASN A 111 -0.03 12.16 20.99
CA ASN A 111 -0.13 13.35 21.84
C ASN A 111 -1.34 14.20 21.47
N ALA A 112 -2.17 14.52 22.45
CA ALA A 112 -3.26 15.48 22.31
C ALA A 112 -3.55 16.19 23.64
N ALA A 113 -3.72 17.52 23.60
CA ALA A 113 -4.06 18.33 24.77
C ALA A 113 -5.56 18.20 25.12
N LEU A 114 -5.98 16.99 25.54
CA LEU A 114 -7.36 16.68 25.94
C LEU A 114 -7.69 17.16 27.37
N GLY A 115 -6.68 17.44 28.19
CA GLY A 115 -6.87 17.88 29.58
C GLY A 115 -7.59 16.87 30.47
N HIS A 116 -7.38 15.55 30.27
CA HIS A 116 -8.09 14.52 31.03
C HIS A 116 -7.43 14.19 32.38
N MET A 117 -6.11 14.36 32.48
CA MET A 117 -5.32 14.11 33.69
C MET A 117 -5.18 15.37 34.56
N GLU A 118 -4.95 16.51 33.89
CA GLU A 118 -4.66 17.82 34.44
C GLU A 118 -5.07 18.88 33.40
N GLU A 119 -5.11 20.16 33.79
CA GLU A 119 -5.37 21.26 32.85
C GLU A 119 -4.22 21.37 31.84
N ASP A 120 -4.52 21.14 30.56
CA ASP A 120 -3.57 21.23 29.45
C ASP A 120 -4.15 22.11 28.33
N HIS A 121 -3.28 22.70 27.52
CA HIS A 121 -3.65 23.57 26.42
C HIS A 121 -2.78 23.29 25.20
N TRP A 122 -3.36 23.34 24.00
CA TRP A 122 -2.65 23.00 22.77
C TRP A 122 -1.43 23.90 22.53
N THR A 123 -1.43 25.15 23.03
CA THR A 123 -0.26 26.05 22.95
C THR A 123 0.93 25.58 23.80
N TYR A 124 0.71 24.79 24.85
CA TYR A 124 1.81 24.16 25.60
C TYR A 124 2.44 23.03 24.79
N HIS A 125 1.62 22.22 24.12
CA HIS A 125 2.08 21.18 23.19
C HIS A 125 2.83 21.78 21.98
N PHE A 126 2.35 22.90 21.45
CA PHE A 126 3.02 23.70 20.42
C PHE A 126 4.41 24.14 20.89
N TYR A 127 4.51 24.80 22.05
CA TYR A 127 5.78 25.25 22.61
C TYR A 127 6.79 24.11 22.81
N ASP A 128 6.34 22.99 23.39
CA ASP A 128 7.20 21.82 23.59
C ASP A 128 7.70 21.26 22.25
N THR A 129 6.90 21.34 21.19
CA THR A 129 7.26 20.84 19.85
C THR A 129 8.20 21.78 19.12
N VAL A 130 7.99 23.10 19.17
CA VAL A 130 8.94 24.10 18.62
C VAL A 130 10.29 24.04 19.34
N LYS A 131 10.27 23.90 20.67
CA LYS A 131 11.50 23.71 21.46
C LYS A 131 12.15 22.35 21.16
N GLY A 132 11.34 21.29 21.03
CA GLY A 132 11.81 19.93 20.74
C GLY A 132 12.38 19.75 19.33
N SER A 133 11.98 20.59 18.38
CA SER A 133 12.56 20.66 17.03
C SER A 133 13.82 21.52 16.94
N ASP A 134 14.32 22.01 18.08
CA ASP A 134 15.46 22.94 18.18
C ASP A 134 15.30 24.18 17.26
N TRP A 135 14.06 24.71 17.22
CA TRP A 135 13.62 25.81 16.35
C TRP A 135 13.76 25.59 14.83
N LEU A 136 14.12 24.38 14.37
CA LEU A 136 14.22 24.04 12.96
C LEU A 136 12.86 23.68 12.32
N GLY A 137 11.85 23.36 13.13
CA GLY A 137 10.53 22.98 12.64
C GLY A 137 9.63 24.17 12.27
N ASP A 138 8.96 24.08 11.12
CA ASP A 138 8.05 25.10 10.60
C ASP A 138 6.85 25.32 11.54
N GLN A 139 6.74 26.54 12.07
CA GLN A 139 5.82 26.84 13.17
C GLN A 139 4.34 26.87 12.74
N ASP A 140 4.04 27.16 11.48
CA ASP A 140 2.68 27.06 10.93
C ASP A 140 2.19 25.61 10.86
N ALA A 141 3.05 24.68 10.40
CA ALA A 141 2.77 23.26 10.41
C ALA A 141 2.63 22.69 11.84
N ILE A 142 3.51 23.09 12.77
CA ILE A 142 3.44 22.67 14.18
C ILE A 142 2.17 23.24 14.85
N HIS A 143 1.80 24.49 14.55
CA HIS A 143 0.57 25.11 15.05
C HIS A 143 -0.67 24.31 14.65
N TYR A 144 -0.84 24.05 13.35
CA TYR A 144 -1.96 23.25 12.83
C TYR A 144 -2.00 21.84 13.47
N MET A 145 -0.86 21.16 13.54
CA MET A 145 -0.76 19.83 14.15
C MET A 145 -1.18 19.84 15.63
N CYS A 146 -0.73 20.80 16.42
CA CYS A 146 -1.03 20.86 17.85
C CYS A 146 -2.48 21.28 18.15
N GLU A 147 -3.06 22.19 17.35
CA GLU A 147 -4.46 22.62 17.47
C GLU A 147 -5.45 21.52 17.06
N GLU A 148 -5.18 20.78 15.98
CA GLU A 148 -6.05 19.71 15.49
C GLU A 148 -5.91 18.39 16.26
N ALA A 149 -4.80 18.15 16.98
CA ALA A 149 -4.54 16.90 17.69
C ALA A 149 -5.68 16.42 18.62
N PRO A 150 -6.34 17.27 19.44
CA PRO A 150 -7.52 16.88 20.22
C PRO A 150 -8.65 16.32 19.35
N LYS A 151 -8.98 16.97 18.24
CA LYS A 151 -10.06 16.56 17.32
C LYS A 151 -9.70 15.23 16.64
N ALA A 152 -8.45 15.08 16.18
CA ALA A 152 -7.97 13.86 15.54
C ALA A 152 -7.94 12.64 16.49
N VAL A 153 -7.59 12.81 17.77
CA VAL A 153 -7.62 11.71 18.75
C VAL A 153 -9.07 11.32 19.11
N ILE A 154 -9.98 12.30 19.22
CA ILE A 154 -11.41 12.04 19.42
C ILE A 154 -12.02 11.35 18.19
N GLU A 155 -11.60 11.70 16.97
CA GLU A 155 -12.00 10.97 15.75
C GLU A 155 -11.61 9.49 15.81
N LEU A 156 -10.36 9.18 16.20
CA LEU A 156 -9.89 7.81 16.35
C LEU A 156 -10.67 7.01 17.41
N GLU A 157 -11.02 7.65 18.54
CA GLU A 157 -11.82 7.02 19.59
C GLU A 157 -13.24 6.72 19.12
N ASN A 158 -13.87 7.65 18.38
CA ASN A 158 -15.17 7.45 17.73
C ASN A 158 -15.14 6.37 16.62
N TYR A 159 -13.99 6.13 15.98
CA TYR A 159 -13.81 4.97 15.09
C TYR A 159 -13.66 3.64 15.84
N GLY A 160 -13.71 3.63 17.17
CA GLY A 160 -13.60 2.45 18.02
C GLY A 160 -12.17 2.10 18.41
N MET A 161 -11.24 3.05 18.40
CA MET A 161 -9.87 2.81 18.91
C MET A 161 -9.93 2.53 20.42
N PRO A 162 -9.44 1.37 20.90
CA PRO A 162 -9.62 0.93 22.28
C PRO A 162 -8.62 1.59 23.25
N PHE A 163 -8.65 2.92 23.36
CA PHE A 163 -7.85 3.68 24.31
C PHE A 163 -8.01 3.16 25.75
N SER A 164 -6.87 3.10 26.48
CA SER A 164 -6.88 2.89 27.92
C SER A 164 -7.71 3.97 28.59
N ARG A 165 -8.35 3.65 29.72
CA ARG A 165 -9.34 4.52 30.37
C ARG A 165 -8.95 4.88 31.80
N LEU A 166 -9.38 6.07 32.21
CA LEU A 166 -9.47 6.48 33.60
C LEU A 166 -10.75 5.93 34.24
N GLU A 167 -10.84 5.98 35.57
CA GLU A 167 -12.03 5.59 36.34
C GLU A 167 -13.30 6.35 35.91
N ASN A 168 -13.13 7.59 35.42
CA ASN A 168 -14.21 8.43 34.90
C ASN A 168 -14.60 8.13 33.42
N GLY A 169 -14.05 7.06 32.81
CA GLY A 169 -14.33 6.65 31.44
C GLY A 169 -13.64 7.46 30.33
N LYS A 170 -12.91 8.53 30.67
CA LYS A 170 -12.13 9.32 29.71
C LYS A 170 -10.87 8.57 29.26
N ILE A 171 -10.31 8.97 28.11
CA ILE A 171 -9.03 8.47 27.59
C ILE A 171 -7.92 8.75 28.61
N TYR A 172 -7.21 7.71 29.03
CA TYR A 172 -6.01 7.78 29.86
C TYR A 172 -4.86 8.42 29.08
N GLN A 173 -4.11 9.29 29.75
CA GLN A 173 -2.93 9.95 29.19
C GLN A 173 -1.74 9.74 30.13
N ARG A 174 -0.59 9.38 29.57
CA ARG A 174 0.67 9.18 30.31
C ARG A 174 1.63 10.34 30.10
N ALA A 175 2.59 10.46 31.02
CA ALA A 175 3.76 11.30 30.82
C ALA A 175 4.62 10.78 29.65
N PHE A 176 5.28 11.70 28.95
CA PHE A 176 6.24 11.39 27.89
C PHE A 176 7.37 12.41 27.88
N GLY A 177 8.52 12.04 27.32
CA GLY A 177 9.71 12.89 27.28
C GLY A 177 9.45 14.21 26.55
N GLY A 178 10.01 15.31 27.09
CA GLY A 178 9.90 16.64 26.48
C GLY A 178 8.54 17.34 26.62
N GLN A 179 7.61 16.81 27.42
CA GLN A 179 6.27 17.38 27.60
C GLN A 179 6.15 18.17 28.90
N SER A 180 5.73 19.43 28.81
CA SER A 180 5.60 20.35 29.93
C SER A 180 4.26 21.10 29.93
N THR A 181 3.81 21.55 31.10
CA THR A 181 2.70 22.51 31.20
C THR A 181 3.23 23.94 31.34
N LYS A 182 2.40 24.95 31.04
CA LYS A 182 2.71 26.38 31.24
C LYS A 182 4.03 26.82 30.57
N PHE A 183 4.24 26.43 29.31
CA PHE A 183 5.40 26.82 28.50
C PHE A 183 6.76 26.49 29.16
N GLY A 184 6.97 25.24 29.58
CA GLY A 184 8.21 24.80 30.22
C GLY A 184 8.32 25.07 31.72
N LYS A 185 7.34 25.73 32.35
CA LYS A 185 7.44 26.21 33.74
C LYS A 185 6.56 25.45 34.74
N GLY A 186 5.58 24.67 34.26
CA GLY A 186 4.58 24.01 35.12
C GLY A 186 4.91 22.57 35.52
N GLY A 187 6.08 22.05 35.14
CA GLY A 187 6.46 20.64 35.37
C GLY A 187 6.09 19.72 34.21
N GLN A 188 6.16 18.41 34.45
CA GLN A 188 5.89 17.35 33.48
C GLN A 188 4.40 17.29 33.13
N ALA A 189 4.08 17.25 31.83
CA ALA A 189 2.71 17.07 31.35
C ALA A 189 2.35 15.61 31.03
N HIS A 190 1.06 15.29 31.10
CA HIS A 190 0.46 13.99 30.83
C HIS A 190 -0.51 14.07 29.64
N ARG A 191 0.01 14.22 28.41
CA ARG A 191 -0.81 14.38 27.20
C ARG A 191 -0.70 13.28 26.16
N CYS A 192 0.06 12.23 26.44
CA CYS A 192 0.26 11.10 25.55
C CYS A 192 -0.85 10.06 25.75
N CYS A 193 -1.88 10.09 24.90
CA CYS A 193 -2.98 9.13 24.88
C CYS A 193 -2.49 7.77 24.39
N CYS A 194 -2.78 6.68 25.11
CA CYS A 194 -2.24 5.35 24.74
C CYS A 194 -3.24 4.20 24.84
N VAL A 195 -2.90 3.10 24.18
CA VAL A 195 -3.51 1.78 24.38
C VAL A 195 -2.47 0.88 25.02
N ALA A 196 -2.36 0.95 26.35
CA ALA A 196 -1.25 0.37 27.12
C ALA A 196 0.13 0.71 26.49
N ASP A 197 0.81 -0.30 25.93
CA ASP A 197 2.08 -0.24 25.20
C ASP A 197 1.95 -0.60 23.70
N ARG A 198 0.72 -0.63 23.15
CA ARG A 198 0.40 -1.14 21.79
C ARG A 198 -0.42 -0.16 20.96
N THR A 199 -0.24 1.15 21.19
CA THR A 199 -1.07 2.20 20.57
C THR A 199 -1.06 2.14 19.04
N GLY A 200 0.09 1.86 18.42
CA GLY A 200 0.25 1.75 16.97
C GLY A 200 -0.42 0.53 16.36
N HIS A 201 -0.39 -0.61 17.06
CA HIS A 201 -1.14 -1.81 16.65
C HIS A 201 -2.64 -1.50 16.61
N SER A 202 -3.18 -0.94 17.70
CA SER A 202 -4.59 -0.58 17.80
C SER A 202 -4.99 0.47 16.76
N LEU A 203 -4.21 1.55 16.62
CA LEU A 203 -4.44 2.62 15.64
C LEU A 203 -4.50 2.07 14.20
N LEU A 204 -3.53 1.22 13.82
CA LEU A 204 -3.46 0.70 12.46
C LEU A 204 -4.61 -0.28 12.16
N HIS A 205 -5.00 -1.11 13.13
CA HIS A 205 -6.14 -2.02 12.99
C HIS A 205 -7.48 -1.26 12.95
N THR A 206 -7.66 -0.21 13.76
CA THR A 206 -8.85 0.65 13.72
C THR A 206 -8.95 1.39 12.38
N LEU A 207 -7.87 2.03 11.90
CA LEU A 207 -7.87 2.71 10.61
C LEU A 207 -8.08 1.75 9.44
N TYR A 208 -7.47 0.56 9.45
CA TYR A 208 -7.71 -0.45 8.43
C TYR A 208 -9.17 -0.91 8.43
N GLY A 209 -9.73 -1.24 9.60
CA GLY A 209 -11.14 -1.61 9.75
C GLY A 209 -12.10 -0.52 9.29
N ARG A 210 -11.84 0.75 9.65
CA ARG A 210 -12.60 1.91 9.19
C ARG A 210 -12.54 2.08 7.67
N SER A 211 -11.37 1.87 7.08
CA SER A 211 -11.15 2.03 5.64
C SER A 211 -11.94 1.04 4.76
N LEU A 212 -12.32 -0.11 5.31
CA LEU A 212 -13.15 -1.11 4.63
C LEU A 212 -14.62 -0.66 4.45
N ALA A 213 -15.05 0.41 5.12
CA ALA A 213 -16.38 1.00 4.95
C ALA A 213 -16.49 1.92 3.71
N TYR A 214 -15.38 2.16 2.99
CA TYR A 214 -15.28 3.11 1.88
C TYR A 214 -14.79 2.44 0.59
N ASP A 215 -15.15 2.98 -0.58
CA ASP A 215 -14.76 2.40 -1.87
C ASP A 215 -13.33 2.74 -2.32
N THR A 216 -12.36 2.62 -1.41
CA THR A 216 -10.92 2.74 -1.73
C THR A 216 -10.46 1.48 -2.44
N LYS A 217 -9.83 1.61 -3.63
CA LYS A 217 -9.28 0.46 -4.36
C LYS A 217 -7.86 0.14 -3.89
N TYR A 218 -7.69 -1.00 -3.22
CA TYR A 218 -6.40 -1.43 -2.68
C TYR A 218 -5.59 -2.28 -3.68
N PHE A 219 -4.36 -1.84 -3.95
CA PHE A 219 -3.35 -2.58 -4.70
C PHE A 219 -2.32 -3.12 -3.70
N ILE A 220 -2.66 -4.25 -3.09
CA ILE A 220 -1.85 -4.92 -2.05
C ILE A 220 -0.72 -5.73 -2.71
N GLU A 221 0.47 -5.67 -2.12
CA GLU A 221 1.71 -6.31 -2.60
C GLU A 221 2.14 -5.83 -4.01
N TYR A 222 1.88 -4.55 -4.26
CA TYR A 222 2.45 -3.79 -5.38
C TYR A 222 3.65 -3.00 -4.89
N PHE A 223 4.80 -3.23 -5.51
CA PHE A 223 5.98 -2.41 -5.26
C PHE A 223 5.90 -1.14 -6.09
N ALA A 224 6.12 -0.01 -5.42
CA ALA A 224 6.13 1.28 -6.04
C ALA A 224 7.54 1.58 -6.60
N MET A 225 7.70 1.76 -7.91
CA MET A 225 9.00 2.04 -8.53
C MET A 225 9.23 3.55 -8.67
N ASP A 226 8.61 4.20 -9.67
CA ASP A 226 8.94 5.56 -10.07
C ASP A 226 7.70 6.44 -10.30
N LEU A 227 7.86 7.74 -9.99
CA LEU A 227 6.87 8.78 -10.32
C LEU A 227 6.85 9.02 -11.83
N ILE A 228 5.66 9.16 -12.41
CA ILE A 228 5.52 9.54 -13.82
C ILE A 228 5.42 11.07 -13.90
N MET A 229 6.43 11.70 -14.49
CA MET A 229 6.59 13.16 -14.55
C MET A 229 6.24 13.71 -15.93
N GLU A 230 5.72 14.93 -16.00
CA GLU A 230 5.62 15.69 -17.26
C GLU A 230 6.71 16.78 -17.33
N ASP A 231 6.97 17.28 -18.54
CA ASP A 231 7.95 18.33 -18.82
C ASP A 231 7.66 19.59 -17.99
N GLY A 232 8.57 19.88 -17.05
CA GLY A 232 8.41 20.93 -16.03
C GLY A 232 8.62 20.43 -14.60
N GLY A 233 8.74 19.12 -14.37
CA GLY A 233 9.04 18.56 -13.05
C GLY A 233 7.85 18.50 -12.09
N MET A 234 6.64 18.81 -12.59
CA MET A 234 5.40 18.39 -11.93
C MET A 234 5.07 16.95 -12.35
N PRO A 235 4.62 16.08 -11.43
CA PRO A 235 4.08 14.78 -11.80
C PRO A 235 2.93 14.95 -12.79
N TRP A 236 2.83 14.06 -13.80
CA TRP A 236 1.56 13.86 -14.50
C TRP A 236 0.55 13.51 -13.42
N SER A 237 -0.47 14.37 -13.22
CA SER A 237 -1.29 14.35 -12.00
C SER A 237 -1.86 12.96 -11.73
N ASN A 238 -1.33 12.30 -10.69
CA ASN A 238 -1.71 10.96 -10.21
C ASN A 238 -1.26 9.75 -11.07
N CYS A 239 -0.21 9.87 -11.88
CA CYS A 239 0.38 8.74 -12.63
C CYS A 239 1.63 8.15 -11.94
N PHE A 240 1.72 6.82 -11.88
CA PHE A 240 2.77 6.10 -11.15
C PHE A 240 3.02 4.69 -11.72
N GLU A 241 4.28 4.24 -11.89
CA GLU A 241 4.58 2.86 -12.31
C GLU A 241 4.74 1.91 -11.11
N SER A 242 3.75 1.03 -10.90
CA SER A 242 3.82 -0.02 -9.88
C SER A 242 3.82 -1.43 -10.48
N ARG A 243 4.57 -2.36 -9.86
CA ARG A 243 4.62 -3.76 -10.29
C ARG A 243 4.13 -4.68 -9.18
N ARG A 244 3.27 -5.64 -9.54
CA ARG A 244 2.92 -6.76 -8.64
C ARG A 244 4.13 -7.66 -8.46
N TRP A 245 4.45 -8.00 -7.22
CA TRP A 245 5.59 -8.87 -6.93
C TRP A 245 5.26 -10.36 -7.18
N ASN A 246 5.43 -10.80 -8.43
CA ASN A 246 5.31 -12.22 -8.78
C ASN A 246 6.54 -13.00 -8.28
N HIS A 247 6.34 -13.98 -7.39
CA HIS A 247 7.40 -14.82 -6.82
C HIS A 247 8.21 -15.64 -7.86
N SER A 248 7.78 -15.67 -9.12
CA SER A 248 8.41 -16.41 -10.22
C SER A 248 9.62 -15.71 -10.87
N GLN A 249 10.07 -14.55 -10.36
CA GLN A 249 11.21 -13.80 -10.90
C GLN A 249 12.34 -13.56 -9.89
N ILE A 250 12.59 -14.52 -9.00
CA ILE A 250 13.78 -14.54 -8.14
C ILE A 250 14.87 -15.37 -8.82
N PRO A 251 15.91 -14.77 -9.42
CA PRO A 251 17.17 -15.47 -9.63
C PRO A 251 17.87 -15.64 -8.28
N PHE A 252 18.30 -16.87 -7.99
CA PHE A 252 19.30 -17.18 -6.96
C PHE A 252 20.69 -17.11 -7.59
#